data_AF-A0A3D5FC26-F1
#
_entry.id   AF-A0A3D5FC26-F1
#
_cell.length_a   1.000
_cell.length_b   1.000
_cell.length_c   1.000
_cell.angle_alpha   90.00
_cell.angle_beta   90.00
_cell.angle_gamma   90.00
#
_symmetry.space_group_name_H-M   'P 1'
#
loop_
_entity.id
_entity.type
_entity.pdbx_description
1 polymer ?
#
loop_
_entity_poly.entity_id
_entity_poly.type
_entity_poly.pdbx_seq_one_letter_code
_entity_poly.pdbx_strand_id
1 'polypeptide(L)'
;YDTGLTALEDSAGGLSRAMVEVVEQAGHEPQLALLKAHPDLAGRLAVRGELTSESTAEQAAAGLGQCAPEQYAAFRRLNERYTQKFGFPFILAVRGYDRDGILECFQSRVDNEVDVEFDEALIQVHRIARLRLEALFTKDT
;
A
#
# COMPACT_ATOMS: atom_id res chain seq x y z
N TYR A 1 19.76 -16.79 4.33
CA TYR A 1 19.84 -15.33 4.58
C TYR A 1 21.30 -14.93 4.92
N ASP A 2 22.30 -15.40 4.16
CA ASP A 2 23.73 -15.35 4.57
C ASP A 2 24.65 -14.49 3.69
N THR A 3 24.14 -13.86 2.63
CA THR A 3 24.97 -13.07 1.70
C THR A 3 25.23 -11.63 2.14
N GLY A 4 24.47 -11.11 3.12
CA GLY A 4 24.58 -9.73 3.57
C GLY A 4 24.17 -8.70 2.50
N LEU A 5 24.23 -7.42 2.84
CA LEU A 5 24.06 -6.32 1.89
C LEU A 5 25.41 -6.00 1.24
N THR A 6 25.38 -5.69 -0.05
CA THR A 6 26.55 -5.32 -0.87
C THR A 6 26.37 -3.94 -1.48
N ALA A 7 27.34 -3.47 -2.28
CA ALA A 7 27.22 -2.23 -3.04
C ALA A 7 26.05 -2.23 -4.04
N LEU A 8 25.52 -3.41 -4.41
CA LEU A 8 24.33 -3.50 -5.28
C LEU A 8 23.07 -2.98 -4.58
N GLU A 9 23.04 -3.04 -3.24
CA GLU A 9 21.93 -2.57 -2.41
C GLU A 9 22.07 -1.10 -1.98
N ASP A 10 23.18 -0.44 -2.32
CA ASP A 10 23.44 0.98 -2.05
C ASP A 10 22.72 1.92 -3.03
N SER A 11 21.44 1.62 -3.27
CA SER A 11 20.52 2.46 -4.03
C SER A 11 19.10 2.10 -3.64
N ALA A 12 18.17 3.04 -3.78
CA ALA A 12 16.75 2.77 -3.54
C ALA A 12 16.23 1.58 -4.35
N GLY A 13 16.66 1.46 -5.62
CA GLY A 13 16.28 0.35 -6.50
C GLY A 13 16.89 -0.99 -6.07
N GLY A 14 18.18 -0.99 -5.71
CA GLY A 14 18.90 -2.17 -5.25
C GLY A 14 18.31 -2.75 -3.97
N LEU A 15 18.15 -1.89 -2.95
CA LEU A 15 17.54 -2.28 -1.67
C LEU A 15 16.08 -2.71 -1.85
N SER A 16 15.31 -2.01 -2.68
CA SER A 16 13.92 -2.39 -2.97
C SER A 16 13.85 -3.80 -3.55
N ARG A 17 14.72 -4.16 -4.50
CA ARG A 17 14.74 -5.51 -5.09
C ARG A 17 15.07 -6.58 -4.05
N ALA A 18 16.08 -6.35 -3.22
CA ALA A 18 16.45 -7.29 -2.15
C ALA A 18 15.28 -7.51 -1.16
N MET A 19 14.55 -6.44 -0.81
CA MET A 19 13.37 -6.55 0.05
C MET A 19 12.22 -7.33 -0.61
N VAL A 20 11.99 -7.15 -1.91
CA VAL A 20 10.97 -7.94 -2.66
C VAL A 20 11.32 -9.42 -2.59
N GLU A 21 12.55 -9.80 -2.91
CA GLU A 21 12.99 -11.21 -2.91
C GLU A 21 12.77 -11.87 -1.54
N VAL A 22 13.05 -11.17 -0.44
CA VAL A 22 12.81 -11.67 0.92
C VAL A 22 11.32 -11.91 1.18
N VAL A 23 10.44 -11.00 0.76
CA VAL A 23 9.00 -11.14 0.97
C VAL A 23 8.41 -12.26 0.11
N GLU A 24 8.83 -12.37 -1.16
CA GLU A 24 8.37 -13.43 -2.07
C GLU A 24 8.77 -14.83 -1.56
N GLN A 25 9.93 -14.96 -0.92
CA GLN A 25 10.42 -16.23 -0.36
C GLN A 25 9.89 -16.53 1.06
N ALA A 26 9.23 -15.58 1.72
CA ALA A 26 8.77 -15.74 3.11
C ALA A 26 7.60 -16.72 3.25
N GLY A 27 6.89 -17.01 2.15
CA GLY A 27 5.69 -17.84 2.14
C GLY A 27 4.43 -17.09 2.59
N HIS A 28 3.30 -17.77 2.47
CA HIS A 28 1.98 -17.15 2.55
C HIS A 28 1.66 -16.52 3.92
N GLU A 29 2.01 -17.17 5.05
CA GLU A 29 1.67 -16.64 6.37
C GLU A 29 2.38 -15.31 6.70
N PRO A 30 3.71 -15.17 6.53
CA PRO A 30 4.38 -13.89 6.69
C PRO A 30 3.89 -12.81 5.72
N GLN A 31 3.60 -13.18 4.46
CA GLN A 31 3.03 -12.26 3.47
C GLN A 31 1.65 -11.74 3.93
N LEU A 32 0.76 -12.63 4.38
CA LEU A 32 -0.54 -12.23 4.92
C LEU A 32 -0.41 -11.34 6.16
N ALA A 33 0.55 -11.64 7.05
CA ALA A 33 0.84 -10.81 8.22
C ALA A 33 1.30 -9.40 7.80
N LEU A 34 2.15 -9.30 6.78
CA LEU A 34 2.57 -8.03 6.18
C LEU A 34 1.39 -7.24 5.60
N LEU A 35 0.49 -7.89 4.86
CA LEU A 35 -0.72 -7.24 4.33
C LEU A 35 -1.61 -6.73 5.47
N LYS A 36 -1.85 -7.54 6.50
CA LYS A 36 -2.66 -7.16 7.68
C LYS A 36 -2.09 -6.03 8.51
N ALA A 37 -0.77 -5.84 8.50
CA ALA A 37 -0.10 -4.74 9.21
C ALA A 37 -0.34 -3.37 8.54
N HIS A 38 -0.89 -3.32 7.32
CA HIS A 38 -1.20 -2.07 6.67
C HIS A 38 -2.45 -1.42 7.27
N PRO A 39 -2.44 -0.09 7.51
CA PRO A 39 -3.65 0.61 7.92
C PRO A 39 -4.67 0.64 6.77
N ASP A 40 -5.94 0.49 7.09
CA ASP A 40 -7.01 0.51 6.10
C ASP A 40 -7.19 1.90 5.47
N LEU A 41 -7.70 1.97 4.23
CA LEU A 41 -7.84 3.27 3.56
C LEU A 41 -8.95 4.13 4.19
N ALA A 42 -10.03 3.49 4.65
CA ALA A 42 -11.20 4.16 5.22
C ALA A 42 -10.94 4.72 6.63
N GLY A 43 -10.24 3.99 7.52
CA GLY A 43 -9.84 4.50 8.83
C GLY A 43 -8.83 5.64 8.70
N ARG A 44 -7.94 5.59 7.71
CA ARG A 44 -7.04 6.71 7.39
C ARG A 44 -7.77 7.97 6.88
N LEU A 45 -8.90 7.80 6.18
CA LEU A 45 -9.79 8.92 5.84
C LEU A 45 -10.49 9.50 7.07
N ALA A 46 -10.80 8.66 8.07
CA ALA A 46 -11.55 9.03 9.26
C ALA A 46 -10.70 9.73 10.32
N VAL A 47 -9.44 9.33 10.48
CA VAL A 47 -8.57 9.77 11.59
C VAL A 47 -7.45 10.66 11.06
N ARG A 48 -7.68 11.97 11.09
CA ARG A 48 -6.60 12.97 10.96
C ARG A 48 -5.71 12.88 12.21
N GLY A 49 -4.59 12.15 12.15
CA GLY A 49 -3.55 12.24 13.19
C GLY A 49 -2.81 10.94 13.56
N GLU A 50 -3.30 9.76 13.17
CA GLU A 50 -2.64 8.46 13.47
C GLU A 50 -1.74 7.96 12.33
N LEU A 51 -1.56 8.76 11.29
CA LEU A 51 -0.73 8.46 10.12
C LEU A 51 0.73 8.81 10.39
N THR A 52 1.66 8.01 9.84
CA THR A 52 3.04 8.46 9.70
C THR A 52 3.10 9.71 8.81
N SER A 53 4.16 10.50 8.93
CA SER A 53 4.36 11.69 8.09
C SER A 53 4.37 11.34 6.60
N GLU A 54 4.94 10.19 6.22
CA GLU A 54 4.95 9.68 4.85
C GLU A 54 3.52 9.34 4.38
N SER A 55 2.75 8.65 5.21
CA SER A 55 1.36 8.29 4.88
C SER A 55 0.47 9.53 4.74
N THR A 56 0.71 10.56 5.54
CA THR A 56 0.00 11.85 5.43
C THR A 56 0.31 12.55 4.12
N ALA A 57 1.59 12.62 3.72
CA ALA A 57 2.00 13.24 2.46
C ALA A 57 1.44 12.49 1.23
N GLU A 58 1.49 11.16 1.26
CA GLU A 58 0.95 10.29 0.21
C GLU A 58 -0.56 10.53 0.02
N GLN A 59 -1.32 10.62 1.10
CA GLN A 59 -2.78 10.82 1.03
C GLN A 59 -3.20 12.25 0.70
N ALA A 60 -2.44 13.25 1.18
CA ALA A 60 -2.68 14.64 0.82
C ALA A 60 -2.51 14.85 -0.69
N ALA A 61 -1.48 14.23 -1.29
CA ALA A 61 -1.25 14.28 -2.73
C ALA A 61 -2.39 13.67 -3.55
N ALA A 62 -3.08 12.65 -3.01
CA ALA A 62 -4.24 12.02 -3.64
C ALA A 62 -5.57 12.74 -3.36
N GLY A 63 -5.58 13.83 -2.59
CA GLY A 63 -6.78 14.59 -2.27
C GLY A 63 -7.77 13.89 -1.33
N LEU A 64 -7.37 12.77 -0.72
CA LEU A 64 -8.22 11.92 0.14
C LEU A 64 -8.77 12.68 1.36
N GLY A 65 -8.02 13.65 1.90
CA GLY A 65 -8.46 14.48 3.03
C GLY A 65 -9.60 15.47 2.72
N GLN A 66 -10.11 15.50 1.49
CA GLN A 66 -11.15 16.41 1.01
C GLN A 66 -12.40 15.68 0.45
N CYS A 67 -12.53 14.36 0.65
CA CYS A 67 -13.64 13.56 0.10
C CYS A 67 -15.02 14.13 0.45
N ALA A 68 -15.93 14.14 -0.53
CA ALA A 68 -17.34 14.41 -0.27
C ALA A 68 -17.95 13.28 0.59
N PRO A 69 -19.04 13.55 1.35
CA PRO A 69 -19.70 12.54 2.19
C PRO A 69 -20.07 11.25 1.45
N GLU A 70 -20.49 11.37 0.19
CA GLU A 70 -20.90 10.25 -0.67
C GLU A 70 -19.68 9.38 -1.06
N GLN A 71 -18.56 10.02 -1.40
CA GLN A 71 -17.30 9.32 -1.69
C GLN A 71 -16.80 8.58 -0.44
N TYR A 72 -16.88 9.21 0.73
CA TYR A 72 -16.51 8.57 1.99
C TYR A 72 -17.40 7.36 2.32
N ALA A 73 -18.70 7.45 2.07
CA ALA A 73 -19.62 6.32 2.22
C ALA A 73 -19.27 5.18 1.25
N ALA A 74 -18.90 5.49 0.00
CA ALA A 74 -18.45 4.50 -0.97
C ALA A 74 -17.17 3.80 -0.51
N PHE A 75 -16.16 4.54 -0.04
CA PHE A 75 -14.93 3.97 0.51
C PHE A 75 -15.19 3.03 1.68
N ARG A 76 -16.05 3.42 2.65
CA ARG A 76 -16.38 2.56 3.78
C ARG A 76 -17.04 1.25 3.35
N ARG A 77 -18.05 1.33 2.49
CA ARG A 77 -18.76 0.14 1.97
C ARG A 77 -17.81 -0.81 1.22
N LEU A 78 -16.93 -0.25 0.39
CA LEU A 78 -15.94 -1.05 -0.34
C LEU A 78 -14.93 -1.69 0.62
N ASN A 79 -14.46 -0.97 1.62
CA ASN A 79 -13.49 -1.47 2.60
C ASN A 79 -14.05 -2.60 3.46
N GLU A 80 -15.31 -2.48 3.90
CA GLU A 80 -16.01 -3.57 4.61
C GLU A 80 -16.11 -4.82 3.74
N ARG A 81 -16.61 -4.69 2.51
CA ARG A 81 -16.75 -5.81 1.56
C ARG A 81 -15.40 -6.46 1.25
N TYR A 82 -14.38 -5.65 1.00
CA TYR A 82 -13.04 -6.10 0.67
C TYR A 82 -12.41 -6.87 1.83
N THR A 83 -12.43 -6.29 3.03
CA THR A 83 -11.82 -6.92 4.21
C THR A 83 -12.55 -8.22 4.58
N GLN A 84 -13.87 -8.27 4.42
CA GLN A 84 -14.65 -9.49 4.62
C GLN A 84 -14.27 -10.60 3.62
N LYS A 85 -14.01 -10.24 2.36
CA LYS A 85 -13.68 -11.20 1.30
C LYS A 85 -12.23 -11.70 1.40
N PHE A 86 -11.28 -10.78 1.54
CA PHE A 86 -9.85 -11.10 1.41
C PHE A 86 -9.13 -11.26 2.76
N GLY A 87 -9.71 -10.77 3.86
CA GLY A 87 -9.13 -10.91 5.20
C GLY A 87 -7.95 -9.99 5.50
N PHE A 88 -7.68 -9.01 4.63
CA PHE A 88 -6.70 -7.94 4.83
C PHE A 88 -7.21 -6.61 4.24
N PRO A 89 -6.63 -5.46 4.60
CA PRO A 89 -7.09 -4.14 4.15
C PRO A 89 -6.79 -3.87 2.67
N PHE A 90 -7.55 -2.98 2.04
CA PHE A 90 -7.23 -2.53 0.67
C PHE A 90 -5.95 -1.69 0.66
N ILE A 91 -4.98 -2.11 -0.16
CA ILE A 91 -3.66 -1.50 -0.28
C ILE A 91 -3.48 -1.00 -1.72
N LEU A 92 -3.09 0.27 -1.84
CA LEU A 92 -2.78 0.93 -3.12
C LEU A 92 -1.68 1.96 -2.91
N ALA A 93 -0.67 1.96 -3.78
CA ALA A 93 0.29 3.04 -3.87
C ALA A 93 -0.38 4.29 -4.47
N VAL A 94 -0.90 5.16 -3.62
CA VAL A 94 -1.78 6.28 -4.02
C VAL A 94 -1.07 7.42 -4.79
N ARG A 95 0.26 7.44 -4.85
CA ARG A 95 1.01 8.48 -5.58
C ARG A 95 0.68 8.43 -7.07
N GLY A 96 0.18 9.54 -7.60
CA GLY A 96 -0.21 9.67 -9.02
C GLY A 96 -1.68 9.34 -9.29
N TYR A 97 -2.45 8.96 -8.27
CA TYR A 97 -3.90 8.86 -8.36
C TYR A 97 -4.57 10.06 -7.71
N ASP A 98 -5.72 10.45 -8.27
CA ASP A 98 -6.70 11.24 -7.54
C ASP A 98 -7.72 10.31 -6.85
N ARG A 99 -8.66 10.90 -6.11
CA ARG A 99 -9.68 10.13 -5.38
C ARG A 99 -10.54 9.25 -6.26
N ASP A 100 -10.91 9.74 -7.43
CA ASP A 100 -11.82 9.03 -8.32
C ASP A 100 -11.08 7.83 -8.94
N GLY A 101 -9.82 8.01 -9.34
CA GLY A 101 -8.95 6.90 -9.75
C GLY A 101 -8.72 5.86 -8.65
N ILE A 102 -8.56 6.29 -7.38
CA ILE A 102 -8.48 5.35 -6.26
C ILE A 102 -9.79 4.56 -6.11
N LEU A 103 -10.95 5.24 -6.25
CA LEU A 103 -12.25 4.61 -6.12
C LEU A 103 -12.49 3.60 -7.27
N GLU A 104 -12.10 3.93 -8.49
CA GLU A 104 -12.14 3.02 -9.65
C GLU A 104 -11.24 1.79 -9.45
N CYS A 105 -10.01 1.98 -8.98
CA CYS A 105 -9.13 0.87 -8.61
C CYS A 105 -9.76 -0.02 -7.52
N PHE A 106 -10.40 0.58 -6.52
CA PHE A 106 -11.03 -0.18 -5.45
C PHE A 106 -12.25 -0.97 -5.97
N GLN A 107 -13.08 -0.35 -6.80
CA GLN A 107 -14.26 -0.99 -7.39
C GLN A 107 -13.90 -2.15 -8.31
N SER A 108 -12.83 -2.02 -9.10
CA SER A 108 -12.37 -3.12 -9.95
C SER A 108 -11.79 -4.27 -9.12
N ARG A 109 -10.98 -3.96 -8.11
CA ARG A 109 -10.25 -4.97 -7.32
C ARG A 109 -11.09 -5.72 -6.30
N VAL A 110 -12.19 -5.13 -5.80
CA VAL A 110 -13.07 -5.83 -4.83
C VAL A 110 -13.74 -7.08 -5.43
N ASP A 111 -13.80 -7.17 -6.76
CA ASP A 111 -14.38 -8.30 -7.49
C ASP A 111 -13.34 -9.37 -7.88
N ASN A 112 -12.04 -9.12 -7.70
CA ASN A 112 -10.96 -10.07 -8.03
C ASN A 112 -11.10 -11.42 -7.29
N GLU A 113 -10.56 -12.47 -7.90
CA GLU A 113 -10.33 -13.74 -7.20
C GLU A 113 -9.31 -13.56 -6.07
N VAL A 114 -9.41 -14.39 -5.03
CA VAL A 114 -8.63 -14.21 -3.79
C VAL A 114 -7.12 -14.24 -4.05
N ASP A 115 -6.65 -15.21 -4.84
CA ASP A 115 -5.22 -15.35 -5.14
C ASP A 115 -4.69 -14.17 -5.99
N VAL A 116 -5.49 -13.73 -6.97
CA VAL A 116 -5.17 -12.57 -7.82
C VAL A 116 -5.05 -11.29 -6.99
N GLU A 117 -5.97 -11.09 -6.05
CA GLU A 117 -5.94 -9.89 -5.20
C GLU A 117 -4.83 -9.94 -4.15
N PHE A 118 -4.47 -11.13 -3.68
CA PHE A 118 -3.34 -11.31 -2.77
C PHE A 118 -2.03 -10.88 -3.46
N ASP A 119 -1.79 -11.34 -4.69
CA ASP A 119 -0.63 -10.98 -5.48
C ASP A 119 -0.62 -9.47 -5.81
N GLU A 120 -1.76 -8.92 -6.22
CA GLU A 120 -1.88 -7.47 -6.48
C GLU A 120 -1.60 -6.64 -5.22
N ALA A 121 -2.10 -7.07 -4.05
CA ALA A 121 -1.84 -6.38 -2.80
C ALA A 121 -0.34 -6.39 -2.45
N LEU A 122 0.38 -7.50 -2.66
CA LEU A 122 1.83 -7.57 -2.48
C LEU A 122 2.58 -6.63 -3.44
N ILE A 123 2.17 -6.58 -4.72
CA ILE A 123 2.72 -5.64 -5.70
C ILE A 123 2.57 -4.19 -5.21
N GLN A 124 1.41 -3.84 -4.66
CA GLN A 124 1.18 -2.51 -4.10
C GLN A 124 2.06 -2.22 -2.88
N VAL A 125 2.27 -3.19 -1.99
CA VAL A 125 3.21 -3.07 -0.86
C VAL A 125 4.64 -2.82 -1.35
N HIS A 126 5.10 -3.57 -2.35
CA HIS A 126 6.43 -3.37 -2.94
C HIS A 126 6.58 -1.99 -3.56
N ARG A 127 5.54 -1.50 -4.25
CA ARG A 127 5.53 -0.16 -4.83
C ARG A 127 5.59 0.93 -3.76
N ILE A 128 4.82 0.79 -2.67
CA ILE A 128 4.87 1.72 -1.53
C ILE A 128 6.28 1.74 -0.91
N ALA A 129 6.86 0.57 -0.64
CA ALA A 129 8.20 0.46 -0.07
C ALA A 129 9.25 1.14 -0.98
N ARG A 130 9.20 0.88 -2.29
CA ARG A 130 10.09 1.51 -3.27
C ARG A 130 9.99 3.03 -3.27
N LEU A 131 8.77 3.58 -3.31
CA LEU A 131 8.56 5.04 -3.31
C LEU A 131 9.10 5.71 -2.03
N ARG A 132 9.04 5.00 -0.89
CA ARG A 132 9.61 5.46 0.38
C ARG A 132 11.13 5.42 0.38
N LEU A 133 11.72 4.33 -0.13
CA LEU A 133 13.17 4.24 -0.32
C LEU A 133 13.67 5.34 -1.24
N GLU A 134 13.05 5.53 -2.41
CA GLU A 134 13.41 6.61 -3.34
C GLU A 134 13.40 7.98 -2.64
N ALA A 135 12.37 8.26 -1.83
CA ALA A 135 12.29 9.50 -1.07
C ALA A 135 13.41 9.68 -0.01
N LEU A 136 13.89 8.58 0.59
CA LEU A 136 15.01 8.62 1.53
C LEU A 136 16.33 8.92 0.83
N PHE A 137 16.61 8.22 -0.27
CA PHE A 137 17.85 8.43 -1.05
C PHE A 137 17.92 9.82 -1.69
N THR A 138 16.79 10.46 -1.99
CA THR A 138 16.75 11.85 -2.49
C THR A 138 16.89 12.91 -1.39
N LYS A 139 16.73 12.57 -0.11
CA LYS A 139 16.91 13.52 1.00
C LYS A 139 18.38 13.73 1.39
N ASP A 140 19.27 12.84 0.96
CA ASP A 140 20.71 12.88 1.23
C ASP A 140 21.53 13.56 0.10
N THR A 141 20.88 14.33 -0.79
CA THR A 141 21.54 15.19 -1.81
C THR A 141 21.11 16.63 -1.64
#